data_AF-A0A928DG87-F1
#
_entry.id   AF-A0A928DG87-F1
#
_cell.length_a   1.000
_cell.length_b   1.000
_cell.length_c   1.000
_cell.angle_alpha   90.00
_cell.angle_beta   90.00
_cell.angle_gamma   90.00
#
_symmetry.space_group_name_H-M   'P 1'
#
loop_
_entity.id
_entity.type
_entity.pdbx_description
1 polymer ?
#
loop_
_entity_poly.entity_id
_entity_poly.type
_entity_poly.pdbx_seq_one_letter_code
_entity_poly.pdbx_strand_id
1 'polypeptide(L)'
;MKNFLLLFLLFNTLVLFAAPPEPIQKLSKQVERQTAAWKTASVEPLDKTLKTSFAKNGWRIILQRPLESQRTNRYSNVVKAGEKRNTAELVFVAGNTDVKSIRGKLTWLNEPGELRTVAVYLGKKWQYDVFLRADIATISAIENLIQAQGGDDLYRVYAEALNMHDYNETTRKAAALLLPEGGKRVLPYVNRAIGTAIALETDTTPHFVVLKKIGTPEVAASFISAYRSGIPNVVKAVEEAMLIPPAQKGCEQIYFAMLQQKKWLDRITVALEELGCQKKMLPMLRYLRREPESFEQYATLVFAEARCLSGKKENPEFVLTEKIRLLLARVGDIPGTPKFISVSKKSENLEAEQMVSERKRLDPLEREFAKSKDVESAVCSALMLCMFKPVNQTYNNDYIKRVNDEGIRLLKMLPRARVRSILRVLRDNVEDPKESEFFRKVMIQVG
;
A
#
# COMPACT_ATOMS: atom_id res chain seq x y z
N MET A 1 67.89 37.86 29.39
CA MET A 1 66.48 37.73 29.85
C MET A 1 65.50 38.46 28.91
N LYS A 2 65.41 38.08 27.64
CA LYS A 2 64.36 38.57 26.71
C LYS A 2 63.65 37.45 25.94
N ASN A 3 64.18 36.22 25.98
CA ASN A 3 63.59 35.07 25.28
C ASN A 3 62.63 34.22 26.15
N PHE A 4 62.53 34.48 27.45
CA PHE A 4 61.63 33.73 28.34
C PHE A 4 60.22 34.32 28.41
N LEU A 5 60.08 35.64 28.18
CA LEU A 5 58.77 36.31 28.20
C LEU A 5 57.96 36.04 26.91
N LEU A 6 58.64 35.79 25.78
CA LEU A 6 57.99 35.48 24.51
C LEU A 6 57.40 34.06 24.49
N LEU A 7 58.02 33.09 25.19
CA LEU A 7 57.47 31.74 25.33
C LEU A 7 56.25 31.68 26.26
N PHE A 8 56.17 32.55 27.28
CA PHE A 8 55.03 32.60 28.20
C PHE A 8 53.81 33.32 27.60
N LEU A 9 54.03 34.24 26.65
CA LEU A 9 52.97 34.89 25.88
C LEU A 9 52.46 34.05 24.70
N LEU A 10 53.28 33.17 24.13
CA LEU A 10 52.83 32.22 23.09
C LEU A 10 52.10 31.00 23.65
N PHE A 11 52.20 30.71 24.96
CA PHE A 11 51.43 29.65 25.61
C PHE A 11 50.03 30.07 26.08
N ASN A 12 49.71 31.37 26.09
CA ASN A 12 48.43 31.90 26.59
C ASN A 12 47.44 32.32 25.49
N THR A 13 47.72 32.03 24.22
CA THR A 13 46.78 32.24 23.09
C THR A 13 46.54 30.97 22.28
N LEU A 14 46.73 29.80 22.89
CA LEU A 14 45.92 28.64 22.52
C LEU A 14 44.65 28.75 23.34
N VAL A 15 43.62 29.38 22.76
CA VAL A 15 42.25 29.02 23.12
C VAL A 15 42.21 27.51 22.92
N LEU A 16 42.37 26.74 24.00
CA LEU A 16 42.05 25.34 24.03
C LEU A 16 40.58 25.29 23.64
N PHE A 17 40.31 25.07 22.35
CA PHE A 17 39.03 24.54 21.94
C PHE A 17 38.91 23.25 22.72
N ALA A 18 38.08 23.28 23.77
CA ALA A 18 37.80 22.09 24.54
C ALA A 18 37.48 20.98 23.53
N ALA A 19 38.15 19.84 23.64
CA ALA A 19 37.77 18.71 22.81
C ALA A 19 36.36 18.29 23.24
N PRO A 20 35.47 17.93 22.30
CA PRO A 20 34.16 17.38 22.66
C PRO A 20 34.33 16.20 23.62
N PRO A 21 33.50 16.08 24.67
CA PRO A 21 33.50 14.92 25.55
C PRO A 21 33.42 13.61 24.78
N GLU A 22 34.05 12.56 25.32
CA GLU A 22 34.09 11.23 24.70
C GLU A 22 32.71 10.71 24.23
N PRO A 23 31.60 10.87 25.00
CA PRO A 23 30.28 10.43 24.54
C PRO A 23 29.79 11.14 23.27
N ILE A 24 30.10 12.43 23.13
CA ILE A 24 29.70 13.27 21.99
C ILE A 24 30.50 12.88 20.75
N GLN A 25 31.80 12.62 20.91
CA GLN A 25 32.67 12.11 19.85
C GLN A 25 32.26 10.70 19.38
N LYS A 26 31.88 9.83 20.31
CA LYS A 26 31.41 8.47 19.98
C LYS A 26 30.09 8.52 19.23
N LEU A 27 29.17 9.38 19.65
CA LEU A 27 27.87 9.54 18.98
C LEU A 27 28.02 10.02 17.53
N SER A 28 28.82 11.06 17.27
CA SER A 28 29.00 11.55 15.89
C SER A 28 29.52 10.46 14.96
N LYS A 29 30.55 9.71 15.39
CA LYS A 29 31.08 8.55 14.64
C LYS A 29 30.05 7.44 14.48
N GLN A 30 29.22 7.20 15.49
CA GLN A 30 28.18 6.16 15.44
C GLN A 30 27.07 6.53 14.45
N VAL A 31 26.64 7.79 14.44
CA VAL A 31 25.65 8.30 13.48
C VAL A 31 26.17 8.15 12.05
N GLU A 32 27.42 8.54 11.77
CA GLU A 32 28.02 8.37 10.43
C GLU A 32 28.11 6.90 9.99
N ARG A 33 28.44 5.99 10.93
CA ARG A 33 28.52 4.55 10.63
C ARG A 33 27.15 3.93 10.37
N GLN A 34 26.15 4.30 11.15
CA GLN A 34 24.83 3.66 11.08
C GLN A 34 23.89 4.33 10.07
N THR A 35 24.14 5.59 9.72
CA THR A 35 23.35 6.34 8.76
C THR A 35 24.24 6.82 7.62
N ALA A 36 24.60 5.90 6.72
CA ALA A 36 25.64 6.08 5.69
C ALA A 36 25.50 7.34 4.79
N ALA A 37 24.31 7.94 4.73
CA ALA A 37 24.05 9.18 4.00
C ALA A 37 24.42 10.47 4.77
N TRP A 38 24.49 10.42 6.11
CA TRP A 38 24.74 11.58 6.97
C TRP A 38 26.22 11.69 7.32
N LYS A 39 26.77 12.90 7.19
CA LYS A 39 28.15 13.24 7.57
C LYS A 39 28.14 14.35 8.61
N THR A 40 29.05 14.29 9.57
CA THR A 40 29.24 15.37 10.54
C THR A 40 29.91 16.55 9.85
N ALA A 41 29.17 17.64 9.71
CA ALA A 41 29.69 18.89 9.18
C ALA A 41 30.51 19.64 10.25
N SER A 42 30.02 19.65 11.48
CA SER A 42 30.74 20.25 12.61
C SER A 42 30.32 19.68 13.96
N VAL A 43 31.24 19.76 14.93
CA VAL A 43 30.99 19.56 16.36
C VAL A 43 31.60 20.75 17.09
N GLU A 44 30.78 21.54 17.76
CA GLU A 44 31.22 22.79 18.37
C GLU A 44 30.62 23.03 19.75
N PRO A 45 31.33 23.75 20.65
CA PRO A 45 30.75 24.25 21.88
C PRO A 45 29.53 25.13 21.61
N LEU A 46 28.45 24.94 22.37
CA LEU A 46 27.18 25.64 22.16
C LEU A 46 27.29 27.15 22.42
N ASP A 47 28.23 27.57 23.27
CA ASP A 47 28.50 28.97 23.59
C ASP A 47 29.20 29.74 22.45
N LYS A 48 29.66 29.06 21.40
CA LYS A 48 30.08 29.72 20.15
C LYS A 48 28.90 30.32 19.41
N THR A 49 27.76 29.62 19.37
CA THR A 49 26.57 30.03 18.63
C THR A 49 25.51 30.70 19.49
N LEU A 50 25.45 30.39 20.80
CA LEU A 50 24.50 30.95 21.75
C LEU A 50 25.21 31.59 22.94
N LYS A 51 25.22 32.93 23.03
CA LYS A 51 25.79 33.69 24.15
C LYS A 51 24.85 33.74 25.36
N THR A 52 24.51 32.58 25.92
CA THR A 52 23.61 32.45 27.07
C THR A 52 24.23 31.60 28.18
N SER A 53 23.75 31.73 29.41
CA SER A 53 24.31 31.01 30.57
C SER A 53 24.13 29.49 30.47
N PHE A 54 23.01 29.01 29.92
CA PHE A 54 22.75 27.58 29.74
C PHE A 54 23.58 26.96 28.60
N ALA A 55 24.15 27.76 27.71
CA ALA A 55 25.01 27.25 26.63
C ALA A 55 26.42 26.85 27.12
N LYS A 56 26.80 27.27 28.33
CA LYS A 56 28.08 26.90 28.94
C LYS A 56 28.19 25.38 29.07
N ASN A 57 29.32 24.83 28.65
CA ASN A 57 29.61 23.39 28.63
C ASN A 57 28.67 22.54 27.76
N GLY A 58 27.80 23.19 26.98
CA GLY A 58 26.94 22.54 25.99
C GLY A 58 27.66 22.32 24.66
N TRP A 59 27.06 21.48 23.81
CA TRP A 59 27.63 21.09 22.51
C TRP A 59 26.57 21.08 21.43
N ARG A 60 26.99 21.38 20.21
CA ARG A 60 26.18 21.27 18.99
C ARG A 60 26.87 20.34 18.01
N ILE A 61 26.12 19.38 17.47
CA ILE A 61 26.54 18.54 16.35
C ILE A 61 25.67 18.92 15.15
N ILE A 62 26.29 19.25 14.04
CA ILE A 62 25.61 19.52 12.77
C ILE A 62 25.93 18.37 11.82
N LEU A 63 24.89 17.72 11.34
CA LEU A 63 24.95 16.66 10.35
C LEU A 63 24.38 17.17 9.03
N GLN A 64 24.99 16.79 7.92
CA GLN A 64 24.50 17.12 6.59
C GLN A 64 24.43 15.86 5.72
N ARG A 65 23.40 15.80 4.87
CA ARG A 65 23.32 14.84 3.76
C ARG A 65 22.93 15.55 2.45
N PRO A 66 23.38 15.08 1.29
CA PRO A 66 22.82 15.52 0.02
C PRO A 66 21.36 15.02 -0.09
N LEU A 67 20.47 15.85 -0.65
CA LEU A 67 19.17 15.36 -1.12
C LEU A 67 19.37 14.65 -2.45
N GLU A 68 19.22 13.32 -2.48
CA GLU A 68 19.23 12.58 -3.74
C GLU A 68 18.05 13.04 -4.60
N SER A 69 18.34 13.58 -5.79
CA SER A 69 17.32 13.72 -6.83
C SER A 69 16.92 12.32 -7.25
N GLN A 70 15.74 11.83 -6.84
CA GLN A 70 15.16 10.68 -7.51
C GLN A 70 15.04 11.02 -9.00
N ARG A 71 15.57 10.18 -9.89
CA ARG A 71 15.31 10.27 -11.33
C ARG A 71 13.80 10.06 -11.52
N THR A 72 13.02 11.12 -11.50
CA THR A 72 11.62 11.07 -11.89
C THR A 72 11.57 10.81 -13.39
N ASN A 73 10.87 9.74 -13.77
CA ASN A 73 10.55 9.45 -15.16
C ASN A 73 9.93 10.68 -15.82
N ARG A 74 10.52 11.05 -16.98
CA ARG A 74 10.00 11.90 -18.07
C ARG A 74 9.06 13.04 -17.65
N TYR A 75 9.56 14.27 -17.81
CA TYR A 75 8.85 15.55 -17.73
C TYR A 75 8.70 16.19 -16.34
N SER A 76 9.81 16.73 -15.82
CA SER A 76 9.81 18.02 -15.12
C SER A 76 11.26 18.44 -14.83
N ASN A 77 11.56 19.72 -15.05
CA ASN A 77 12.82 20.43 -14.79
C ASN A 77 13.84 19.66 -13.93
N VAL A 78 14.97 19.31 -14.57
CA VAL A 78 16.16 18.79 -13.89
C VAL A 78 16.67 19.87 -12.93
N VAL A 79 16.24 19.80 -11.67
CA VAL A 79 16.99 20.44 -10.59
C VAL A 79 18.31 19.69 -10.51
N LYS A 80 19.43 20.38 -10.77
CA LYS A 80 20.75 19.76 -10.76
C LYS A 80 20.95 19.00 -9.44
N ALA A 81 21.23 17.71 -9.54
CA ALA A 81 21.70 16.91 -8.43
C ALA A 81 22.99 17.55 -7.89
N GLY A 82 22.92 18.26 -6.75
CA GLY A 82 24.10 18.89 -6.17
C GLY A 82 23.88 20.12 -5.27
N GLU A 83 22.73 20.81 -5.34
CA GLU A 83 22.57 22.10 -4.64
C GLU A 83 21.68 22.09 -3.39
N LYS A 84 20.90 21.03 -3.13
CA LYS A 84 20.07 20.95 -1.91
C LYS A 84 20.67 19.98 -0.89
N ARG A 85 20.95 20.48 0.30
CA ARG A 85 21.37 19.69 1.47
C ARG A 85 20.21 19.59 2.44
N ASN A 86 20.22 18.54 3.27
CA ASN A 86 19.33 18.42 4.41
C ASN A 86 20.20 18.39 5.66
N THR A 87 19.89 19.25 6.63
CA THR A 87 20.63 19.36 7.88
C THR A 87 19.88 18.71 9.04
N ALA A 88 20.62 18.08 9.94
CA ALA A 88 20.13 17.65 11.24
C ALA A 88 21.04 18.24 12.33
N GLU A 89 20.44 18.81 13.37
CA GLU A 89 21.16 19.50 14.45
C GLU A 89 20.86 18.83 15.79
N LEU A 90 21.88 18.37 16.49
CA LEU A 90 21.79 17.92 17.86
C LEU A 90 22.38 18.97 18.79
N VAL A 91 21.64 19.32 19.83
CA VAL A 91 22.07 20.27 20.85
C VAL A 91 22.04 19.59 22.21
N PHE A 92 23.19 19.58 22.87
CA PHE A 92 23.40 19.04 24.21
C PHE A 92 23.57 20.21 25.18
N VAL A 93 22.68 20.33 26.15
CA VAL A 93 22.73 21.38 27.18
C VAL A 93 23.11 20.75 28.51
N ALA A 94 24.19 21.21 29.13
CA ALA A 94 24.70 20.62 30.37
C ALA A 94 23.85 21.04 31.58
N GLY A 95 23.49 20.08 32.45
CA GLY A 95 22.86 20.34 33.76
C GLY A 95 21.35 20.11 33.84
N ASN A 96 20.78 20.30 35.04
CA ASN A 96 19.34 20.15 35.31
C ASN A 96 18.61 21.46 35.04
N THR A 97 18.19 21.66 33.80
CA THR A 97 17.75 22.96 33.33
C THR A 97 16.25 22.97 33.00
N ASP A 98 15.62 24.14 33.02
CA ASP A 98 14.22 24.28 32.58
C ASP A 98 14.12 24.11 31.05
N VAL A 99 13.75 22.89 30.64
CA VAL A 99 13.62 22.45 29.24
C VAL A 99 12.69 23.35 28.43
N LYS A 100 11.59 23.85 29.02
CA LYS A 100 10.63 24.69 28.30
C LYS A 100 11.23 26.05 27.96
N SER A 101 11.88 26.69 28.92
CA SER A 101 12.59 27.96 28.72
C SER A 101 13.73 27.84 27.71
N ILE A 102 14.48 26.73 27.72
CA ILE A 102 15.56 26.51 26.74
C ILE A 102 15.02 26.34 25.33
N ARG A 103 13.98 25.53 25.14
CA ARG A 103 13.46 25.19 23.81
C ARG A 103 13.15 26.43 22.98
N GLY A 104 12.55 27.46 23.59
CA GLY A 104 12.23 28.72 22.91
C GLY A 104 13.44 29.63 22.63
N LYS A 105 14.60 29.36 23.23
CA LYS A 105 15.84 30.13 23.08
C LYS A 105 16.86 29.45 22.16
N LEU A 106 16.64 28.20 21.77
CA LEU A 106 17.51 27.51 20.82
C LEU A 106 17.34 28.10 19.43
N THR A 107 18.45 28.55 18.85
CA THR A 107 18.52 28.99 17.45
C THR A 107 18.98 27.83 16.59
N TRP A 108 18.14 27.48 15.62
CA TRP A 108 18.39 26.39 14.68
C TRP A 108 18.82 26.96 13.32
N LEU A 109 19.72 26.28 12.64
CA LEU A 109 20.14 26.60 11.27
C LEU A 109 19.00 26.29 10.30
N ASN A 110 18.59 27.29 9.52
CA ASN A 110 17.60 27.14 8.46
C ASN A 110 18.30 27.22 7.11
N GLU A 111 18.50 26.11 6.41
CA GLU A 111 18.97 26.19 5.03
C GLU A 111 17.77 26.29 4.05
N PRO A 112 17.84 27.17 3.03
CA PRO A 112 16.80 27.25 2.01
C PRO A 112 16.67 25.94 1.23
N GLY A 113 15.45 25.40 1.12
CA GLY A 113 15.17 24.22 0.30
C GLY A 113 15.40 22.87 0.98
N GLU A 114 15.59 22.85 2.30
CA GLU A 114 15.58 21.64 3.12
C GLU A 114 14.22 20.93 3.13
N LEU A 115 14.23 19.64 3.49
CA LEU A 115 12.99 18.97 3.89
C LEU A 115 12.42 19.63 5.13
N ARG A 116 11.14 19.40 5.39
CA ARG A 116 10.52 19.94 6.58
C ARG A 116 11.13 19.26 7.82
N THR A 117 11.75 20.05 8.68
CA THR A 117 12.39 19.57 9.91
C THR A 117 11.55 19.95 11.13
N VAL A 118 11.61 19.12 12.17
CA VAL A 118 10.92 19.34 13.44
C VAL A 118 11.95 19.32 14.57
N ALA A 119 11.82 20.26 15.51
CA ALA A 119 12.64 20.29 16.72
C ALA A 119 11.93 19.55 17.85
N VAL A 120 12.62 18.58 18.46
CA VAL A 120 12.14 17.74 19.55
C VAL A 120 13.14 17.72 20.70
N TYR A 121 12.64 17.51 21.91
CA TYR A 121 13.47 17.16 23.05
C TYR A 121 13.50 15.65 23.20
N LEU A 122 14.68 15.03 23.12
CA LEU A 122 14.84 13.58 23.22
C LEU A 122 14.90 13.10 24.68
N GLY A 123 15.18 13.99 25.62
CA GLY A 123 15.30 13.67 27.03
C GLY A 123 16.72 13.89 27.57
N LYS A 124 17.01 13.25 28.70
CA LYS A 124 18.33 13.31 29.35
C LYS A 124 19.19 12.12 28.98
N LYS A 125 20.46 12.40 28.66
CA LYS A 125 21.52 11.39 28.44
C LYS A 125 22.88 11.99 28.75
N TRP A 126 23.78 11.23 29.39
CA TRP A 126 25.16 11.64 29.68
C TRP A 126 25.30 13.00 30.39
N GLN A 127 24.38 13.32 31.30
CA GLN A 127 24.29 14.62 32.01
C GLN A 127 23.86 15.82 31.15
N TYR A 128 23.39 15.56 29.92
CA TYR A 128 22.87 16.58 29.01
C TYR A 128 21.36 16.43 28.82
N ASP A 129 20.68 17.57 28.72
CA ASP A 129 19.40 17.71 28.05
C ASP A 129 19.64 17.72 26.54
N VAL A 130 19.05 16.76 25.83
CA VAL A 130 19.30 16.52 24.40
C VAL A 130 18.14 17.01 23.57
N PHE A 131 18.41 17.94 22.66
CA PHE A 131 17.46 18.44 21.67
C PHE A 131 17.94 18.02 20.28
N LEU A 132 16.99 17.71 19.40
CA LEU A 132 17.25 17.32 18.02
C LEU A 132 16.32 18.09 17.11
N ARG A 133 16.87 18.64 16.03
CA ARG A 133 16.09 19.13 14.89
C ARG A 133 16.47 18.34 13.64
N ALA A 134 15.52 17.63 13.05
CA ALA A 134 15.73 16.88 11.82
C ALA A 134 14.41 16.53 11.13
N ASP A 135 14.46 15.87 9.98
CA ASP A 135 13.29 15.22 9.37
C ASP A 135 12.86 13.97 10.17
N ILE A 136 11.63 13.53 10.00
CA ILE A 136 10.99 12.49 10.83
C ILE A 136 11.74 11.16 10.84
N ALA A 137 12.23 10.70 9.69
CA ALA A 137 12.99 9.46 9.61
C ALA A 137 14.31 9.56 10.38
N THR A 138 15.00 10.70 10.24
CA THR A 138 16.24 10.97 10.96
C THR A 138 16.02 11.13 12.47
N ILE A 139 14.90 11.72 12.90
CA ILE A 139 14.54 11.79 14.33
C ILE A 139 14.45 10.38 14.93
N SER A 140 13.72 9.47 14.28
CA SER A 140 13.60 8.09 14.76
C SER A 140 14.94 7.36 14.81
N ALA A 141 15.78 7.52 13.78
CA ALA A 141 17.10 6.88 13.75
C ALA A 141 18.01 7.38 14.89
N ILE A 142 18.03 8.69 15.14
CA ILE A 142 18.88 9.29 16.17
C ILE A 142 18.33 9.02 17.57
N GLU A 143 17.01 8.99 17.77
CA GLU A 143 16.43 8.64 19.07
C GLU A 143 16.80 7.19 19.46
N ASN A 144 16.68 6.24 18.54
CA ASN A 144 17.09 4.85 18.74
C ASN A 144 18.59 4.71 19.09
N LEU A 145 19.43 5.62 18.57
CA LEU A 145 20.86 5.67 18.86
C LEU A 145 21.19 6.23 20.25
N ILE A 146 20.54 7.32 20.64
CA ILE A 146 20.85 8.04 21.88
C ILE A 146 20.17 7.38 23.08
N GLN A 147 18.94 6.90 22.91
CA GLN A 147 18.11 6.31 23.97
C GLN A 147 18.08 7.21 25.21
N ALA A 148 17.72 8.47 25.01
CA ALA A 148 17.54 9.46 26.07
C ALA A 148 16.20 9.22 26.81
N GLN A 149 16.13 9.62 28.08
CA GLN A 149 14.95 9.36 28.92
C GLN A 149 14.17 10.64 29.25
N GLY A 150 12.84 10.54 29.28
CA GLY A 150 11.96 11.65 29.68
C GLY A 150 11.76 12.74 28.62
N GLY A 151 12.01 12.42 27.35
CA GLY A 151 11.80 13.31 26.21
C GLY A 151 10.33 13.53 25.84
N ASP A 152 10.13 14.24 24.72
CA ASP A 152 8.82 14.39 24.09
C ASP A 152 8.24 13.03 23.65
N ASP A 153 6.91 12.93 23.61
CA ASP A 153 6.26 11.78 22.98
C ASP A 153 6.39 11.90 21.45
N LEU A 154 7.35 11.17 20.88
CA LEU A 154 7.64 11.21 19.45
C LEU A 154 6.48 10.72 18.59
N TYR A 155 5.60 9.85 19.09
CA TYR A 155 4.43 9.43 18.32
C TYR A 155 3.44 10.57 18.09
N ARG A 156 3.35 11.54 19.01
CA ARG A 156 2.60 12.78 18.78
C ARG A 156 3.19 13.56 17.61
N VAL A 157 4.51 13.70 17.57
CA VAL A 157 5.24 14.41 16.51
C VAL A 157 5.05 13.70 15.16
N TYR A 158 5.13 12.37 15.14
CA TYR A 158 4.91 11.59 13.92
C TYR A 158 3.47 11.71 13.42
N ALA A 159 2.47 11.72 14.32
CA ALA A 159 1.09 11.90 13.92
C ALA A 159 0.83 13.29 13.31
N GLU A 160 1.40 14.36 13.90
CA GLU A 160 1.33 15.71 13.34
C GLU A 160 2.01 15.80 11.97
N ALA A 161 3.09 15.04 11.75
CA ALA A 161 3.80 14.98 10.49
C ALA A 161 2.99 14.35 9.33
N LEU A 162 1.90 13.62 9.60
CA LEU A 162 1.00 13.12 8.55
C LEU A 162 0.31 14.25 7.76
N ASN A 163 0.20 15.43 8.38
CA ASN A 163 -0.37 16.64 7.80
C ASN A 163 0.67 17.55 7.13
N MET A 164 1.93 17.13 7.06
CA MET A 164 2.99 17.92 6.44
C MET A 164 3.12 17.58 4.96
N HIS A 165 3.11 18.61 4.13
CA HIS A 165 3.38 18.53 2.70
C HIS A 165 4.77 19.08 2.41
N ASP A 166 5.66 18.23 1.92
CA ASP A 166 7.02 18.57 1.51
C ASP A 166 7.44 17.82 0.23
N TYR A 167 8.70 17.96 -0.19
CA TYR A 167 9.18 17.36 -1.43
C TYR A 167 8.94 15.84 -1.46
N ASN A 168 8.17 15.40 -2.47
CA ASN A 168 7.73 14.02 -2.66
C ASN A 168 6.97 13.41 -1.47
N GLU A 169 6.38 14.23 -0.59
CA GLU A 169 5.65 13.78 0.61
C GLU A 169 6.54 12.94 1.54
N THR A 170 7.84 13.22 1.55
CA THR A 170 8.86 12.49 2.33
C THR A 170 8.51 12.44 3.81
N THR A 171 8.15 13.59 4.40
CA THR A 171 7.89 13.69 5.83
C THR A 171 6.68 12.85 6.24
N ARG A 172 5.55 12.98 5.53
CA ARG A 172 4.34 12.21 5.86
C ARG A 172 4.49 10.72 5.54
N LYS A 173 5.25 10.34 4.50
CA LYS A 173 5.56 8.93 4.21
C LYS A 173 6.41 8.29 5.31
N ALA A 174 7.41 8.99 5.82
CA ALA A 174 8.22 8.53 6.94
C ALA A 174 7.36 8.32 8.20
N ALA A 175 6.50 9.30 8.53
CA ALA A 175 5.55 9.16 9.63
C ALA A 175 4.63 7.94 9.49
N ALA A 176 4.10 7.71 8.28
CA ALA A 176 3.22 6.58 8.00
C ALA A 176 3.89 5.19 8.09
N LEU A 177 5.23 5.14 8.09
CA LEU A 177 6.00 3.92 8.33
C LEU A 177 6.27 3.69 9.81
N LEU A 178 6.50 4.75 10.59
CA LEU A 178 6.90 4.67 12.00
C LEU A 178 5.70 4.54 12.96
N LEU A 179 4.58 5.20 12.66
CA LEU A 179 3.41 5.21 13.55
C LEU A 179 2.83 3.83 13.88
N PRO A 180 2.76 2.84 12.95
CA PRO A 180 2.23 1.52 13.25
C PRO A 180 2.93 0.80 14.42
N GLU A 181 4.22 1.06 14.64
CA GLU A 181 5.01 0.43 15.72
C GLU A 181 4.47 0.75 17.12
N GLY A 182 3.85 1.91 17.29
CA GLY A 182 3.29 2.32 18.59
C GLY A 182 1.93 1.67 18.93
N GLY A 183 1.34 0.90 18.00
CA GLY A 183 0.10 0.16 18.22
C GLY A 183 -1.04 1.05 18.74
N LYS A 184 -1.77 0.58 19.76
CA LYS A 184 -2.91 1.31 20.33
C LYS A 184 -2.56 2.68 20.97
N ARG A 185 -1.30 2.88 21.37
CA ARG A 185 -0.87 4.12 22.06
C ARG A 185 -0.98 5.34 21.14
N VAL A 186 -0.82 5.16 19.83
CA VAL A 186 -0.78 6.28 18.89
C VAL A 186 -2.17 6.76 18.45
N LEU A 187 -3.22 5.99 18.74
CA LEU A 187 -4.59 6.30 18.27
C LEU A 187 -5.07 7.70 18.65
N PRO A 188 -4.89 8.20 19.89
CA PRO A 188 -5.30 9.56 20.22
C PRO A 188 -4.59 10.63 19.38
N TYR A 189 -3.34 10.40 19.00
CA TYR A 189 -2.56 11.33 18.20
C TYR A 189 -2.98 11.28 16.73
N VAL A 190 -3.15 10.08 16.16
CA VAL A 190 -3.61 9.92 14.77
C VAL A 190 -5.04 10.46 14.61
N ASN A 191 -5.94 10.20 15.56
CA ASN A 191 -7.30 10.75 15.53
C ASN A 191 -7.31 12.27 15.57
N ARG A 192 -6.43 12.89 16.38
CA ARG A 192 -6.26 14.35 16.38
C ARG A 192 -5.75 14.85 15.04
N ALA A 193 -4.75 14.18 14.46
CA ALA A 193 -4.19 14.54 13.16
C ALA A 193 -5.24 14.45 12.04
N ILE A 194 -6.12 13.44 12.07
CA ILE A 194 -7.29 13.33 11.18
C ILE A 194 -8.21 14.55 11.36
N GLY A 195 -8.53 14.92 12.60
CA GLY A 195 -9.34 16.11 12.88
C GLY A 195 -8.74 17.39 12.30
N THR A 196 -7.43 17.57 12.43
CA THR A 196 -6.70 18.68 11.81
C THR A 196 -6.76 18.64 10.29
N ALA A 197 -6.55 17.45 9.68
CA ALA A 197 -6.62 17.29 8.23
C ALA A 197 -8.00 17.65 7.68
N ILE A 198 -9.07 17.19 8.36
CA ILE A 198 -10.45 17.50 8.00
C ILE A 198 -10.71 19.00 8.11
N ALA A 199 -10.29 19.64 9.21
CA ALA A 199 -10.48 21.07 9.41
C ALA A 199 -9.71 21.95 8.40
N LEU A 200 -8.59 21.45 7.88
CA LEU A 200 -7.78 22.11 6.85
C LEU A 200 -8.13 21.67 5.42
N GLU A 201 -9.15 20.81 5.25
CA GLU A 201 -9.55 20.23 3.97
C GLU A 201 -8.40 19.54 3.20
N THR A 202 -7.47 18.91 3.91
CA THR A 202 -6.33 18.20 3.32
C THR A 202 -6.57 16.70 3.18
N ASP A 203 -5.67 16.03 2.45
CA ASP A 203 -5.74 14.59 2.19
C ASP A 203 -5.60 13.74 3.47
N THR A 204 -6.67 12.98 3.78
CA THR A 204 -6.76 12.11 4.95
C THR A 204 -6.34 10.66 4.68
N THR A 205 -6.11 10.25 3.41
CA THR A 205 -5.81 8.86 3.05
C THR A 205 -4.62 8.29 3.84
N PRO A 206 -3.48 8.98 3.99
CA PRO A 206 -2.35 8.44 4.75
C PRO A 206 -2.67 8.14 6.22
N HIS A 207 -3.57 8.92 6.84
CA HIS A 207 -3.97 8.69 8.22
C HIS A 207 -4.75 7.38 8.38
N PHE A 208 -5.71 7.12 7.49
CA PHE A 208 -6.48 5.88 7.51
C PHE A 208 -5.64 4.67 7.11
N VAL A 209 -4.65 4.84 6.24
CA VAL A 209 -3.64 3.80 5.96
C VAL A 209 -2.80 3.48 7.21
N VAL A 210 -2.40 4.47 8.00
CA VAL A 210 -1.71 4.23 9.28
C VAL A 210 -2.62 3.46 10.25
N LEU A 211 -3.85 3.93 10.43
CA LEU A 211 -4.84 3.25 11.28
C LEU A 211 -5.02 1.78 10.86
N LYS A 212 -5.11 1.54 9.56
CA LYS A 212 -5.20 0.19 9.00
C LYS A 212 -3.99 -0.68 9.33
N LYS A 213 -2.78 -0.14 9.24
CA LYS A 213 -1.53 -0.85 9.56
C LYS A 213 -1.36 -1.13 11.05
N ILE A 214 -1.93 -0.30 11.94
CA ILE A 214 -1.99 -0.59 13.38
C ILE A 214 -2.80 -1.86 13.64
N GLY A 215 -3.93 -2.02 12.92
CA GLY A 215 -4.65 -3.30 12.82
C GLY A 215 -5.29 -3.81 14.12
N THR A 216 -5.34 -3.00 15.18
CA THR A 216 -5.97 -3.39 16.45
C THR A 216 -7.49 -3.18 16.42
N PRO A 217 -8.29 -3.92 17.21
CA PRO A 217 -9.75 -3.75 17.24
C PRO A 217 -10.21 -2.34 17.63
N GLU A 218 -9.43 -1.63 18.45
CA GLU A 218 -9.75 -0.28 18.94
C GLU A 218 -9.77 0.76 17.81
N VAL A 219 -9.08 0.50 16.70
CA VAL A 219 -9.10 1.35 15.50
C VAL A 219 -10.49 1.39 14.86
N ALA A 220 -11.32 0.37 15.06
CA ALA A 220 -12.63 0.26 14.41
C ALA A 220 -13.53 1.48 14.69
N ALA A 221 -13.52 1.99 15.92
CA ALA A 221 -14.29 3.17 16.29
C ALA A 221 -13.93 4.40 15.45
N SER A 222 -12.63 4.59 15.16
CA SER A 222 -12.15 5.69 14.30
C SER A 222 -12.64 5.55 12.86
N PHE A 223 -12.54 4.34 12.27
CA PHE A 223 -13.05 4.10 10.91
C PHE A 223 -14.56 4.30 10.83
N ILE A 224 -15.31 3.78 11.80
CA ILE A 224 -16.77 3.90 11.84
C ILE A 224 -17.19 5.36 11.97
N SER A 225 -16.57 6.10 12.90
CA SER A 225 -16.89 7.52 13.10
C SER A 225 -16.58 8.34 11.85
N ALA A 226 -15.43 8.09 11.22
CA ALA A 226 -15.02 8.76 9.99
C ALA A 226 -15.97 8.45 8.83
N TYR A 227 -16.34 7.18 8.64
CA TYR A 227 -17.28 6.77 7.59
C TYR A 227 -18.66 7.40 7.80
N ARG A 228 -19.17 7.41 9.04
CA ARG A 228 -20.48 8.00 9.38
C ARG A 228 -20.53 9.52 9.29
N SER A 229 -19.37 10.20 9.23
CA SER A 229 -19.33 11.66 9.04
C SER A 229 -19.96 12.09 7.71
N GLY A 230 -19.97 11.21 6.71
CA GLY A 230 -20.52 11.49 5.38
C GLY A 230 -19.68 12.47 4.55
N ILE A 231 -18.54 12.95 5.06
CA ILE A 231 -17.66 13.87 4.32
C ILE A 231 -17.05 13.10 3.14
N PRO A 232 -17.31 13.49 1.87
CA PRO A 232 -16.97 12.66 0.71
C PRO A 232 -15.50 12.23 0.64
N ASN A 233 -14.57 13.15 0.87
CA ASN A 233 -13.13 12.86 0.85
C ASN A 233 -12.70 11.91 1.98
N VAL A 234 -13.31 12.02 3.16
CA VAL A 234 -13.04 11.16 4.32
C VAL A 234 -13.61 9.76 4.09
N VAL A 235 -14.84 9.66 3.58
CA VAL A 235 -15.48 8.38 3.25
C VAL A 235 -14.64 7.64 2.21
N LYS A 236 -14.21 8.33 1.14
CA LYS A 236 -13.33 7.75 0.12
C LYS A 236 -12.01 7.25 0.71
N ALA A 237 -11.36 8.04 1.56
CA ALA A 237 -10.11 7.65 2.22
C ALA A 237 -10.28 6.43 3.13
N VAL A 238 -11.40 6.33 3.83
CA VAL A 238 -11.77 5.14 4.62
C VAL A 238 -11.97 3.94 3.71
N GLU A 239 -12.77 4.06 2.64
CA GLU A 239 -13.01 2.98 1.67
C GLU A 239 -11.70 2.46 1.07
N GLU A 240 -10.81 3.36 0.64
CA GLU A 240 -9.48 3.00 0.11
C GLU A 240 -8.63 2.22 1.13
N ALA A 241 -8.59 2.68 2.39
CA ALA A 241 -7.84 1.99 3.45
C ALA A 241 -8.44 0.61 3.77
N MET A 242 -9.75 0.45 3.67
CA MET A 242 -10.45 -0.81 3.97
C MET A 242 -10.16 -1.91 2.94
N LEU A 243 -9.77 -1.54 1.72
CA LEU A 243 -9.36 -2.47 0.64
C LEU A 243 -7.94 -3.04 0.83
N ILE A 244 -7.16 -2.52 1.78
CA ILE A 244 -5.81 -3.02 2.07
C ILE A 244 -5.95 -4.27 2.96
N PRO A 245 -5.40 -5.44 2.59
CA PRO A 245 -5.41 -6.62 3.45
C PRO A 245 -4.48 -6.46 4.67
N PRO A 246 -4.76 -7.12 5.80
CA PRO A 246 -5.90 -8.00 6.08
C PRO A 246 -7.18 -7.24 6.41
N ALA A 247 -8.35 -7.89 6.45
CA ALA A 247 -9.61 -7.25 6.84
C ALA A 247 -9.59 -6.64 8.26
N GLN A 248 -10.20 -5.46 8.44
CA GLN A 248 -10.23 -4.79 9.75
C GLN A 248 -11.40 -5.31 10.59
N LYS A 249 -11.08 -5.98 11.70
CA LYS A 249 -12.08 -6.46 12.67
C LYS A 249 -12.88 -5.30 13.25
N GLY A 250 -14.19 -5.51 13.44
CA GLY A 250 -15.10 -4.51 14.01
C GLY A 250 -15.61 -3.48 13.00
N CYS A 251 -15.21 -3.57 11.72
CA CYS A 251 -15.65 -2.68 10.65
C CYS A 251 -16.56 -3.36 9.62
N GLU A 252 -17.23 -4.46 9.99
CA GLU A 252 -18.08 -5.27 9.09
C GLU A 252 -19.14 -4.41 8.40
N GLN A 253 -19.74 -3.47 9.14
CA GLN A 253 -20.77 -2.57 8.59
C GLN A 253 -20.27 -1.71 7.41
N ILE A 254 -18.98 -1.32 7.40
CA ILE A 254 -18.40 -0.54 6.30
C ILE A 254 -18.24 -1.45 5.08
N TYR A 255 -17.71 -2.67 5.27
CA TYR A 255 -17.61 -3.65 4.20
C TYR A 255 -18.99 -4.00 3.59
N PHE A 256 -20.03 -4.15 4.41
CA PHE A 256 -21.39 -4.36 3.92
C PHE A 256 -21.93 -3.15 3.13
N ALA A 257 -21.66 -1.92 3.59
CA ALA A 257 -22.05 -0.72 2.85
C ALA A 257 -21.33 -0.64 1.48
N MET A 258 -20.03 -0.94 1.44
CA MET A 258 -19.26 -1.00 0.19
C MET A 258 -19.77 -2.09 -0.76
N LEU A 259 -20.13 -3.26 -0.22
CA LEU A 259 -20.72 -4.36 -1.00
C LEU A 259 -22.07 -3.96 -1.62
N GLN A 260 -22.90 -3.18 -0.91
CA GLN A 260 -24.17 -2.64 -1.45
C GLN A 260 -23.95 -1.63 -2.57
N GLN A 261 -22.89 -0.84 -2.50
CA GLN A 261 -22.50 0.08 -3.57
C GLN A 261 -21.94 -0.64 -4.81
N LYS A 262 -21.82 -1.98 -4.78
CA LYS A 262 -21.29 -2.81 -5.88
C LYS A 262 -19.85 -2.48 -6.29
N LYS A 263 -19.07 -1.81 -5.44
CA LYS A 263 -17.67 -1.45 -5.72
C LYS A 263 -16.70 -2.47 -5.13
N TRP A 264 -15.63 -2.76 -5.86
CA TRP A 264 -14.52 -3.62 -5.42
C TRP A 264 -14.98 -4.97 -4.85
N LEU A 265 -16.00 -5.56 -5.49
CA LEU A 265 -16.69 -6.77 -5.01
C LEU A 265 -15.75 -7.93 -4.71
N ASP A 266 -14.72 -8.10 -5.54
CA ASP A 266 -13.66 -9.09 -5.39
C ASP A 266 -12.95 -8.96 -4.04
N ARG A 267 -12.52 -7.75 -3.69
CA ARG A 267 -11.80 -7.47 -2.44
C ARG A 267 -12.72 -7.49 -1.22
N ILE A 268 -13.93 -6.95 -1.35
CA ILE A 268 -14.87 -6.82 -0.23
C ILE A 268 -15.44 -8.18 0.17
N THR A 269 -15.76 -9.05 -0.79
CA THR A 269 -16.23 -10.41 -0.48
C THR A 269 -15.16 -11.22 0.24
N VAL A 270 -13.90 -11.14 -0.20
CA VAL A 270 -12.76 -11.78 0.49
C VAL A 270 -12.58 -11.22 1.90
N ALA A 271 -12.66 -9.90 2.09
CA ALA A 271 -12.54 -9.31 3.42
C ALA A 271 -13.68 -9.76 4.37
N LEU A 272 -14.91 -9.86 3.90
CA LEU A 272 -16.04 -10.36 4.69
C LEU A 272 -15.90 -11.87 4.99
N GLU A 273 -15.33 -12.65 4.08
CA GLU A 273 -15.00 -14.06 4.32
C GLU A 273 -13.92 -14.20 5.41
N GLU A 274 -12.85 -13.38 5.38
CA GLU A 274 -11.81 -13.32 6.43
C GLU A 274 -12.39 -12.99 7.81
N LEU A 275 -13.43 -12.16 7.86
CA LEU A 275 -14.13 -11.78 9.09
C LEU A 275 -15.21 -12.79 9.52
N GLY A 276 -15.36 -13.92 8.82
CA GLY A 276 -16.36 -14.94 9.18
C GLY A 276 -17.81 -14.52 8.93
N CYS A 277 -18.05 -13.59 8.00
CA CYS A 277 -19.36 -13.00 7.74
C CYS A 277 -20.19 -13.74 6.66
N GLN A 278 -19.81 -14.96 6.26
CA GLN A 278 -20.41 -15.70 5.14
C GLN A 278 -21.93 -15.81 5.24
N LYS A 279 -22.46 -16.21 6.41
CA LYS A 279 -23.91 -16.37 6.63
C LYS A 279 -24.70 -15.08 6.44
N LYS A 280 -24.14 -13.95 6.86
CA LYS A 280 -24.76 -12.61 6.72
C LYS A 280 -24.62 -12.08 5.29
N MET A 281 -23.53 -12.43 4.61
CA MET A 281 -23.25 -12.01 3.24
C MET A 281 -24.12 -12.72 2.19
N LEU A 282 -24.43 -14.01 2.39
CA LEU A 282 -25.17 -14.83 1.43
C LEU A 282 -26.48 -14.21 0.89
N PRO A 283 -27.43 -13.71 1.73
CA PRO A 283 -28.64 -13.07 1.23
C PRO A 283 -28.36 -11.86 0.34
N MET A 284 -27.31 -11.10 0.65
CA MET A 284 -26.96 -9.90 -0.08
C MET A 284 -26.33 -10.22 -1.44
N LEU A 285 -25.46 -11.24 -1.52
CA LEU A 285 -24.94 -11.73 -2.80
C LEU A 285 -26.09 -12.17 -3.73
N ARG A 286 -27.06 -12.91 -3.19
CA ARG A 286 -28.25 -13.37 -3.91
C ARG A 286 -29.16 -12.25 -4.38
N TYR A 287 -29.21 -11.15 -3.64
CA TYR A 287 -29.94 -9.95 -4.02
C TYR A 287 -29.21 -9.22 -5.15
N LEU A 288 -27.93 -8.90 -4.95
CA LEU A 288 -27.12 -8.13 -5.90
C LEU A 288 -26.97 -8.82 -7.26
N ARG A 289 -26.89 -10.15 -7.31
CA ARG A 289 -26.76 -10.90 -8.57
C ARG A 289 -28.00 -10.88 -9.45
N ARG A 290 -29.14 -10.39 -8.96
CA ARG A 290 -30.37 -10.27 -9.76
C ARG A 290 -30.32 -9.09 -10.72
N GLU A 291 -29.52 -8.08 -10.39
CA GLU A 291 -29.37 -6.83 -11.14
C GLU A 291 -27.88 -6.47 -11.27
N PRO A 292 -27.07 -7.31 -11.95
CA PRO A 292 -25.66 -7.03 -12.17
C PRO A 292 -25.49 -5.94 -13.25
N GLU A 293 -24.54 -5.03 -13.05
CA GLU A 293 -24.20 -3.97 -14.01
C GLU A 293 -23.25 -4.47 -15.11
N SER A 294 -22.52 -5.56 -14.85
CA SER A 294 -21.65 -6.22 -15.83
C SER A 294 -21.58 -7.73 -15.61
N PHE A 295 -21.09 -8.46 -16.61
CA PHE A 295 -20.77 -9.87 -16.45
C PHE A 295 -19.70 -10.14 -15.39
N GLU A 296 -18.66 -9.30 -15.32
CA GLU A 296 -17.59 -9.43 -14.32
C GLU A 296 -18.15 -9.34 -12.90
N GLN A 297 -19.07 -8.39 -12.67
CA GLN A 297 -19.78 -8.27 -11.41
C GLN A 297 -20.61 -9.53 -11.12
N TYR A 298 -21.41 -9.99 -12.08
CA TYR A 298 -22.23 -11.19 -11.90
C TYR A 298 -21.37 -12.39 -11.52
N ALA A 299 -20.27 -12.61 -12.25
CA ALA A 299 -19.32 -13.69 -12.00
C ALA A 299 -18.70 -13.61 -10.61
N THR A 300 -18.28 -12.41 -10.20
CA THR A 300 -17.72 -12.17 -8.85
C THR A 300 -18.71 -12.54 -7.76
N LEU A 301 -19.99 -12.15 -7.91
CA LEU A 301 -21.05 -12.45 -6.94
C LEU A 301 -21.39 -13.95 -6.88
N VAL A 302 -21.47 -14.62 -8.03
CA VAL A 302 -21.74 -16.07 -8.11
C VAL A 302 -20.61 -16.86 -7.46
N PHE A 303 -19.36 -16.54 -7.79
CA PHE A 303 -18.21 -17.24 -7.20
C PHE A 303 -18.08 -16.95 -5.70
N ALA A 304 -18.34 -15.72 -5.24
CA ALA A 304 -18.38 -15.42 -3.81
C ALA A 304 -19.47 -16.21 -3.07
N GLU A 305 -20.65 -16.38 -3.67
CA GLU A 305 -21.71 -17.22 -3.10
C GLU A 305 -21.27 -18.70 -3.02
N ALA A 306 -20.69 -19.23 -4.09
CA ALA A 306 -20.18 -20.60 -4.12
C ALA A 306 -19.08 -20.84 -3.08
N ARG A 307 -18.16 -19.88 -2.88
CA ARG A 307 -17.16 -19.95 -1.80
C ARG A 307 -17.81 -19.93 -0.42
N CYS A 308 -18.81 -19.08 -0.20
CA CYS A 308 -19.56 -19.03 1.06
C CYS A 308 -20.28 -20.34 1.40
N LEU A 309 -20.83 -21.02 0.40
CA LEU A 309 -21.57 -22.28 0.57
C LEU A 309 -20.65 -23.48 0.72
N SER A 310 -19.57 -23.54 -0.06
CA SER A 310 -18.68 -24.72 -0.11
C SER A 310 -17.51 -24.65 0.87
N GLY A 311 -17.13 -23.46 1.32
CA GLY A 311 -15.91 -23.21 2.10
C GLY A 311 -14.62 -23.38 1.31
N LYS A 312 -14.69 -23.66 0.01
CA LYS A 312 -13.52 -23.81 -0.87
C LYS A 312 -13.07 -22.45 -1.37
N LYS A 313 -11.75 -22.22 -1.40
CA LYS A 313 -11.16 -20.98 -1.94
C LYS A 313 -11.35 -20.85 -3.46
N GLU A 314 -11.26 -21.96 -4.16
CA GLU A 314 -11.43 -22.02 -5.62
C GLU A 314 -12.76 -22.63 -5.99
N ASN A 315 -13.38 -22.09 -7.04
CA ASN A 315 -14.62 -22.62 -7.61
C ASN A 315 -14.29 -23.83 -8.52
N PRO A 316 -14.81 -25.05 -8.21
CA PRO A 316 -14.47 -26.25 -8.97
C PRO A 316 -14.83 -26.15 -10.46
N GLU A 317 -15.98 -25.56 -10.78
CA GLU A 317 -16.45 -25.37 -12.14
C GLU A 317 -15.52 -24.44 -12.92
N PHE A 318 -15.06 -23.35 -12.30
CA PHE A 318 -14.09 -22.43 -12.89
C PHE A 318 -12.74 -23.11 -13.17
N VAL A 319 -12.21 -23.86 -12.19
CA VAL A 319 -10.95 -24.61 -12.34
C VAL A 319 -11.05 -25.63 -13.48
N LEU A 320 -12.20 -26.30 -13.60
CA LEU A 320 -12.45 -27.26 -14.67
C LEU A 320 -12.49 -26.58 -16.05
N THR A 321 -13.17 -25.44 -16.18
CA THR A 321 -13.20 -24.68 -17.44
C THR A 321 -11.83 -24.12 -17.83
N GLU A 322 -11.02 -23.68 -16.86
CA GLU A 322 -9.65 -23.24 -17.12
C GLU A 322 -8.78 -24.41 -17.64
N LYS A 323 -8.96 -25.61 -17.08
CA LYS A 323 -8.29 -26.81 -17.58
C LYS A 323 -8.71 -27.15 -19.02
N ILE A 324 -10.00 -27.05 -19.34
CA ILE A 324 -10.52 -27.21 -20.70
C ILE A 324 -9.90 -26.17 -21.65
N ARG A 325 -9.88 -24.89 -21.25
CA ARG A 325 -9.29 -23.79 -22.01
C ARG A 325 -7.82 -24.03 -22.35
N LEU A 326 -7.05 -24.54 -21.38
CA LEU A 326 -5.64 -24.87 -21.58
C LEU A 326 -5.45 -26.07 -22.53
N LEU A 327 -6.31 -27.09 -22.45
CA LEU A 327 -6.22 -28.27 -23.32
C LEU A 327 -6.63 -28.01 -24.78
N LEU A 328 -7.38 -26.94 -25.04
CA LEU A 328 -7.69 -26.46 -26.39
C LEU A 328 -6.51 -25.77 -27.09
N ALA A 329 -5.45 -25.44 -26.35
CA ALA A 329 -4.28 -24.78 -26.90
C ALA A 329 -3.44 -25.77 -27.72
N ARG A 330 -3.14 -25.38 -28.94
CA ARG A 330 -2.21 -26.03 -29.86
C ARG A 330 -0.89 -25.29 -29.88
N VAL A 331 0.11 -25.93 -30.47
CA VAL A 331 1.44 -25.35 -30.64
C VAL A 331 1.34 -24.06 -31.46
N GLY A 332 1.91 -22.97 -30.94
CA GLY A 332 1.90 -21.66 -31.58
C GLY A 332 0.66 -20.80 -31.29
N ASP A 333 -0.33 -21.32 -30.55
CA ASP A 333 -1.50 -20.53 -30.16
C ASP A 333 -1.21 -19.53 -29.04
N ILE A 334 -0.25 -19.85 -28.17
CA ILE A 334 0.14 -19.06 -27.00
C ILE A 334 1.63 -18.65 -27.14
N PRO A 335 1.96 -17.35 -27.04
CA PRO A 335 3.33 -16.87 -27.13
C PRO A 335 4.26 -17.51 -26.10
N GLY A 336 5.49 -17.84 -26.49
CA GLY A 336 6.51 -18.36 -25.58
C GLY A 336 6.37 -19.83 -25.20
N THR A 337 5.40 -20.56 -25.77
CA THR A 337 5.37 -22.03 -25.64
C THR A 337 6.35 -22.68 -26.63
N PRO A 338 7.15 -23.69 -26.21
CA PRO A 338 8.09 -24.36 -27.10
C PRO A 338 7.36 -25.08 -28.24
N LYS A 339 7.90 -25.02 -29.46
CA LYS A 339 7.38 -25.75 -30.62
C LYS A 339 7.64 -27.25 -30.43
N PHE A 340 6.69 -28.00 -29.90
CA PHE A 340 6.73 -29.46 -29.93
C PHE A 340 5.79 -29.99 -31.01
N ILE A 341 6.35 -30.22 -32.20
CA ILE A 341 5.92 -31.03 -33.36
C ILE A 341 6.23 -30.25 -34.65
N SER A 342 7.15 -30.78 -35.45
CA SER A 342 7.41 -30.34 -36.82
C SER A 342 6.26 -30.78 -37.72
N VAL A 343 5.61 -29.83 -38.40
CA VAL A 343 4.54 -30.12 -39.36
C VAL A 343 5.15 -30.64 -40.66
N SER A 344 5.03 -31.94 -40.91
CA SER A 344 5.18 -32.51 -42.26
C SER A 344 4.16 -33.61 -42.51
N LYS A 345 2.96 -33.23 -42.98
CA LYS A 345 2.05 -33.97 -43.88
C LYS A 345 0.75 -33.17 -44.08
N LYS A 346 0.09 -33.40 -45.23
CA LYS A 346 -1.08 -32.69 -45.78
C LYS A 346 -2.09 -32.23 -44.71
N SER A 347 -2.47 -30.95 -44.77
CA SER A 347 -3.11 -30.17 -43.69
C SER A 347 -4.50 -30.63 -43.25
N GLU A 348 -5.35 -31.11 -44.16
CA GLU A 348 -6.77 -31.38 -43.84
C GLU A 348 -6.99 -32.65 -43.00
N ASN A 349 -6.26 -33.74 -43.30
CA ASN A 349 -6.34 -34.97 -42.49
C ASN A 349 -5.75 -34.76 -41.08
N LEU A 350 -4.75 -33.89 -40.96
CA LEU A 350 -4.10 -33.58 -39.69
C LEU A 350 -5.03 -32.78 -38.76
N GLU A 351 -5.80 -31.83 -39.29
CA GLU A 351 -6.78 -31.08 -38.51
C GLU A 351 -7.91 -31.97 -38.00
N ALA A 352 -8.42 -32.87 -38.84
CA ALA A 352 -9.44 -33.83 -38.44
C ALA A 352 -8.94 -34.79 -37.35
N GLU A 353 -7.72 -35.33 -37.48
CA GLU A 353 -7.09 -36.19 -36.47
C GLU A 353 -6.83 -35.44 -35.16
N GLN A 354 -6.37 -34.18 -35.24
CA GLN A 354 -6.18 -33.31 -34.08
C GLN A 354 -7.50 -33.04 -33.36
N MET A 355 -8.58 -32.75 -34.09
CA MET A 355 -9.91 -32.56 -33.49
C MET A 355 -10.41 -33.83 -32.79
N VAL A 356 -10.21 -35.02 -33.38
CA VAL A 356 -10.59 -36.29 -32.74
C VAL A 356 -9.78 -36.54 -31.46
N SER A 357 -8.48 -36.26 -31.49
CA SER A 357 -7.60 -36.38 -30.33
C SER A 357 -7.92 -35.36 -29.23
N GLU A 358 -8.24 -34.13 -29.60
CA GLU A 358 -8.74 -33.08 -28.69
C GLU A 358 -10.05 -33.52 -28.04
N ARG A 359 -11.03 -34.00 -28.81
CA ARG A 359 -12.30 -34.48 -28.26
C ARG A 359 -12.10 -35.61 -27.26
N LYS A 360 -11.27 -36.61 -27.58
CA LYS A 360 -10.95 -37.69 -26.61
C LYS A 360 -10.35 -37.17 -25.30
N ARG A 361 -9.55 -36.09 -25.35
CA ARG A 361 -8.93 -35.48 -24.15
C ARG A 361 -9.92 -34.64 -23.34
N LEU A 362 -10.84 -33.94 -24.02
CA LEU A 362 -11.81 -33.05 -23.38
C LEU A 362 -13.04 -33.81 -22.84
N ASP A 363 -13.48 -34.86 -23.54
CA ASP A 363 -14.67 -35.66 -23.21
C ASP A 363 -14.82 -36.00 -21.71
N PRO A 364 -13.78 -36.45 -20.97
CA PRO A 364 -13.90 -36.73 -19.55
C PRO A 364 -14.22 -35.47 -18.72
N LEU A 365 -13.59 -34.34 -19.02
CA LEU A 365 -13.78 -33.07 -18.32
C LEU A 365 -15.15 -32.45 -18.64
N GLU A 366 -15.59 -32.56 -19.88
CA GLU A 366 -16.90 -32.08 -20.31
C GLU A 366 -18.04 -32.89 -19.65
N ARG A 367 -17.86 -34.21 -19.51
CA ARG A 367 -18.79 -35.07 -18.77
C ARG A 367 -18.79 -34.79 -17.27
N GLU A 368 -17.64 -34.45 -16.70
CA GLU A 368 -17.55 -33.99 -15.31
C GLU A 368 -18.29 -32.66 -15.14
N PHE A 369 -18.07 -31.72 -16.06
CA PHE A 369 -18.71 -30.40 -16.05
C PHE A 369 -20.24 -30.50 -16.16
N ALA A 370 -20.76 -31.36 -17.03
CA ALA A 370 -22.20 -31.58 -17.18
C ALA A 370 -22.87 -32.17 -15.92
N LYS A 371 -22.10 -32.77 -15.01
CA LYS A 371 -22.58 -33.31 -13.73
C LYS A 371 -22.41 -32.30 -12.58
N SER A 372 -22.05 -31.05 -12.86
CA SER A 372 -21.89 -30.03 -11.83
C SER A 372 -23.16 -29.89 -10.99
N LYS A 373 -22.97 -29.83 -9.67
CA LYS A 373 -24.05 -29.58 -8.70
C LYS A 373 -24.36 -28.10 -8.56
N ASP A 374 -23.39 -27.23 -8.84
CA ASP A 374 -23.56 -25.77 -8.86
C ASP A 374 -23.73 -25.29 -10.30
N VAL A 375 -24.94 -25.44 -10.81
CA VAL A 375 -25.28 -25.06 -12.18
C VAL A 375 -25.07 -23.56 -12.43
N GLU A 376 -25.21 -22.69 -11.41
CA GLU A 376 -24.98 -21.26 -11.58
C GLU A 376 -23.50 -20.96 -11.82
N SER A 377 -22.62 -21.53 -10.99
CA SER A 377 -21.18 -21.45 -11.21
C SER A 377 -20.77 -22.06 -12.54
N ALA A 378 -21.34 -23.21 -12.92
CA ALA A 378 -21.06 -23.85 -14.21
C ALA A 378 -21.42 -22.94 -15.40
N VAL A 379 -22.64 -22.36 -15.40
CA VAL A 379 -23.04 -21.42 -16.47
C VAL A 379 -22.11 -20.22 -16.52
N CYS A 380 -21.76 -19.64 -15.37
CA CYS A 380 -20.84 -18.52 -15.29
C CYS A 380 -19.46 -18.86 -15.88
N SER A 381 -18.87 -19.97 -15.45
CA SER A 381 -17.57 -20.45 -15.91
C SER A 381 -17.55 -20.74 -17.42
N ALA A 382 -18.63 -21.32 -17.99
CA ALA A 382 -18.72 -21.50 -19.43
C ALA A 382 -18.89 -20.18 -20.19
N LEU A 383 -19.62 -19.20 -19.63
CA LEU A 383 -19.71 -17.85 -20.23
C LEU A 383 -18.38 -17.12 -20.24
N MET A 384 -17.52 -17.32 -19.23
CA MET A 384 -16.15 -16.78 -19.24
C MET A 384 -15.34 -17.32 -20.44
N LEU A 385 -15.56 -18.57 -20.85
CA LEU A 385 -14.96 -19.11 -22.08
C LEU A 385 -15.57 -18.47 -23.33
N CYS A 386 -16.90 -18.29 -23.39
CA CYS A 386 -17.55 -17.64 -24.52
C CYS A 386 -17.09 -16.19 -24.73
N MET A 387 -16.73 -15.49 -23.65
CA MET A 387 -16.26 -14.11 -23.64
C MET A 387 -14.72 -14.00 -23.63
N PHE A 388 -14.01 -15.12 -23.83
CA PHE A 388 -12.55 -15.13 -23.73
C PHE A 388 -11.94 -14.20 -24.77
N LYS A 389 -11.26 -13.16 -24.27
CA LYS A 389 -10.53 -12.20 -25.09
C LYS A 389 -9.23 -11.81 -24.38
N PRO A 390 -8.07 -12.30 -24.84
CA PRO A 390 -6.80 -11.99 -24.19
C PRO A 390 -6.46 -10.50 -24.34
N VAL A 391 -5.93 -9.91 -23.25
CA VAL A 391 -5.61 -8.47 -23.16
C VAL A 391 -4.49 -8.06 -24.12
N ASN A 392 -3.58 -9.00 -24.44
CA ASN A 392 -2.50 -8.80 -25.42
C ASN A 392 -2.83 -9.59 -26.69
N GLN A 393 -2.81 -8.93 -27.86
CA GLN A 393 -3.18 -9.47 -29.19
C GLN A 393 -2.24 -10.56 -29.73
N THR A 394 -1.51 -11.25 -28.87
CA THR A 394 -0.47 -12.21 -29.25
C THR A 394 -1.00 -13.66 -29.33
N TYR A 395 -2.27 -13.89 -29.01
CA TYR A 395 -2.92 -15.19 -29.13
C TYR A 395 -3.47 -15.41 -30.54
N ASN A 396 -3.45 -16.66 -31.01
CA ASN A 396 -4.05 -17.04 -32.28
C ASN A 396 -5.58 -16.85 -32.24
N ASN A 397 -6.15 -16.20 -33.26
CA ASN A 397 -7.59 -16.02 -33.41
C ASN A 397 -8.35 -17.36 -33.48
N ASP A 398 -7.76 -18.39 -34.08
CA ASP A 398 -8.38 -19.72 -34.16
C ASP A 398 -8.47 -20.37 -32.79
N TYR A 399 -7.49 -20.12 -31.91
CA TYR A 399 -7.54 -20.57 -30.52
C TYR A 399 -8.64 -19.85 -29.74
N ILE A 400 -8.72 -18.53 -29.87
CA ILE A 400 -9.80 -17.74 -29.26
C ILE A 400 -11.16 -18.28 -29.72
N LYS A 401 -11.33 -18.53 -31.02
CA LYS A 401 -12.55 -19.11 -31.57
C LYS A 401 -12.84 -20.51 -30.99
N ARG A 402 -11.85 -21.40 -30.93
CA ARG A 402 -12.01 -22.73 -30.31
C ARG A 402 -12.47 -22.65 -28.85
N VAL A 403 -11.89 -21.74 -28.07
CA VAL A 403 -12.28 -21.50 -26.67
C VAL A 403 -13.72 -21.00 -26.58
N ASN A 404 -14.10 -20.03 -27.41
CA ASN A 404 -15.45 -19.48 -27.42
C ASN A 404 -16.49 -20.54 -27.84
N ASP A 405 -16.20 -21.30 -28.88
CA ASP A 405 -17.07 -22.38 -29.39
C ASP A 405 -17.24 -23.50 -28.34
N GLU A 406 -16.17 -23.83 -27.61
CA GLU A 406 -16.22 -24.80 -26.52
C GLU A 406 -17.08 -24.31 -25.36
N GLY A 407 -17.01 -23.01 -25.02
CA GLY A 407 -17.91 -22.39 -24.04
C GLY A 407 -19.39 -22.59 -24.41
N ILE A 408 -19.75 -22.35 -25.68
CA ILE A 408 -21.12 -22.57 -26.18
C ILE A 408 -21.51 -24.05 -26.07
N ARG A 409 -20.58 -24.95 -26.37
CA ARG A 409 -20.82 -26.39 -26.28
C ARG A 409 -21.07 -26.83 -24.84
N LEU A 410 -20.28 -26.35 -23.88
CA LEU A 410 -20.48 -26.59 -22.46
C LEU A 410 -21.83 -26.05 -21.96
N LEU A 411 -22.24 -24.85 -22.40
CA LEU A 411 -23.56 -24.31 -22.07
C LEU A 411 -24.71 -25.19 -22.56
N LYS A 412 -24.57 -25.85 -23.74
CA LYS A 412 -25.58 -26.78 -24.28
C LYS A 412 -25.71 -28.07 -23.48
N MET A 413 -24.69 -28.44 -22.70
CA MET A 413 -24.69 -29.64 -21.85
C MET A 413 -25.39 -29.40 -20.50
N LEU A 414 -25.61 -28.13 -20.12
CA LEU A 414 -26.25 -27.75 -18.86
C LEU A 414 -27.79 -27.66 -19.01
N PRO A 415 -28.54 -27.66 -17.89
CA PRO A 415 -30.00 -27.53 -17.92
C PRO A 415 -30.47 -26.26 -18.64
N ARG A 416 -31.10 -26.42 -19.82
CA ARG A 416 -31.49 -25.31 -20.71
C ARG A 416 -32.33 -24.23 -20.03
N ALA A 417 -33.26 -24.63 -19.17
CA ALA A 417 -34.09 -23.68 -18.42
C ALA A 417 -33.25 -22.75 -17.53
N ARG A 418 -32.21 -23.30 -16.88
CA ARG A 418 -31.32 -22.54 -16.00
C ARG A 418 -30.39 -21.62 -16.79
N VAL A 419 -29.80 -22.12 -17.88
CA VAL A 419 -28.95 -21.33 -18.78
C VAL A 419 -29.73 -20.13 -19.34
N ARG A 420 -30.94 -20.36 -19.88
CA ARG A 420 -31.80 -19.29 -20.41
C ARG A 420 -32.20 -18.28 -19.34
N SER A 421 -32.48 -18.73 -18.11
CA SER A 421 -32.79 -17.83 -16.99
C SER A 421 -31.63 -16.89 -16.68
N ILE A 422 -30.40 -17.41 -16.60
CA ILE A 422 -29.20 -16.61 -16.29
C ILE A 422 -28.89 -15.64 -17.43
N LEU A 423 -28.91 -16.12 -18.68
CA LEU A 423 -28.68 -15.28 -19.86
C LEU A 423 -29.72 -14.15 -19.97
N ARG A 424 -30.97 -14.39 -19.54
CA ARG A 424 -32.00 -13.35 -19.50
C ARG A 424 -31.68 -12.28 -18.45
N VAL A 425 -31.30 -12.70 -17.24
CA VAL A 425 -30.88 -11.76 -16.17
C VAL A 425 -29.72 -10.90 -16.67
N LEU A 426 -28.69 -11.50 -17.27
CA LEU A 426 -27.55 -10.75 -17.78
C LEU A 426 -27.96 -9.80 -18.92
N ARG A 427 -28.69 -10.28 -19.92
CA ARG A 427 -29.17 -9.46 -21.05
C ARG A 427 -29.96 -8.24 -20.58
N ASP A 428 -30.82 -8.41 -19.58
CA ASP A 428 -31.79 -7.39 -19.16
C ASP A 428 -31.21 -6.35 -18.19
N ASN A 429 -30.05 -6.62 -17.56
CA ASN A 429 -29.50 -5.78 -16.49
C ASN A 429 -28.11 -5.20 -16.75
N VAL A 430 -27.27 -5.83 -17.58
CA VAL A 430 -25.93 -5.28 -17.83
C VAL A 430 -25.99 -3.91 -18.52
N GLU A 431 -25.13 -3.00 -18.09
CA GLU A 431 -25.13 -1.62 -18.58
C GLU A 431 -24.54 -1.49 -19.99
N ASP A 432 -23.54 -2.32 -20.34
CA ASP A 432 -22.93 -2.30 -21.68
C ASP A 432 -23.86 -2.96 -22.72
N PRO A 433 -24.35 -2.21 -23.73
CA PRO A 433 -25.18 -2.76 -24.79
C PRO A 433 -24.49 -3.89 -25.59
N LYS A 434 -23.16 -3.90 -25.67
CA LYS A 434 -22.40 -4.96 -26.35
C LYS A 434 -22.44 -6.26 -25.57
N GLU A 435 -22.36 -6.21 -24.24
CA GLU A 435 -22.55 -7.39 -23.38
C GLU A 435 -23.99 -7.91 -23.48
N SER A 436 -24.98 -7.02 -23.41
CA SER A 436 -26.38 -7.40 -23.55
C SER A 436 -26.66 -8.10 -24.90
N GLU A 437 -26.16 -7.54 -26.00
CA GLU A 437 -26.26 -8.13 -27.33
C GLU A 437 -25.51 -9.46 -27.44
N PHE A 438 -24.34 -9.59 -26.80
CA PHE A 438 -23.62 -10.85 -26.71
C PHE A 438 -24.47 -11.92 -26.02
N PHE A 439 -25.07 -11.63 -24.86
CA PHE A 439 -25.92 -12.59 -24.15
C PHE A 439 -27.18 -12.97 -24.96
N ARG A 440 -27.74 -12.03 -25.72
CA ARG A 440 -28.83 -12.33 -26.67
C ARG A 440 -28.38 -13.33 -27.74
N LYS A 441 -27.20 -13.15 -28.34
CA LYS A 441 -26.65 -14.09 -29.34
C LYS A 441 -26.38 -15.47 -28.76
N VAL A 442 -25.75 -15.53 -27.57
CA VAL A 442 -25.50 -16.80 -26.87
C VAL A 442 -26.83 -17.52 -26.57
N MET A 443 -27.87 -16.79 -26.16
CA MET A 443 -29.19 -17.36 -25.90
C MET A 443 -29.81 -18.01 -27.15
N ILE A 444 -29.59 -17.44 -28.34
CA ILE A 444 -30.04 -18.02 -29.62
C ILE A 444 -29.21 -19.27 -29.97
N GLN A 445 -27.89 -19.22 -29.74
CA GLN A 445 -27.00 -20.33 -30.10
C GLN A 445 -27.18 -21.57 -29.21
N VAL A 446 -27.54 -21.36 -27.94
CA VAL A 446 -27.78 -22.42 -26.95
C VAL A 446 -29.25 -22.87 -26.92
N GLY A 447 -30.17 -21.96 -27.30
CA GLY A 447 -31.61 -22.20 -27.35
C GLY A 447 -32.01 -23.21 -28.41
#